data_AF-A0A969RTR7-F1
#
_entry.id   AF-A0A969RTR7-F1
#
_cell.length_a   1.000
_cell.length_b   1.000
_cell.length_c   1.000
_cell.angle_alpha   90.00
_cell.angle_beta   90.00
_cell.angle_gamma   90.00
#
_symmetry.space_group_name_H-M   'P 1'
#
loop_
_entity.id
_entity.type
_entity.pdbx_description
1 polymer ?
#
loop_
_entity_poly.entity_id
_entity_poly.type
_entity_poly.pdbx_seq_one_letter_code
_entity_poly.pdbx_strand_id
1 'polypeptide(L)'
;MDSIDCGYFNWDAGVLWQPNKQHTEFCSAGAWHRNTPALATFTELAKNHIYKPNPTWIKQLQSEPESAKTMKQLSQAIGFNGEIFDTESSISTFIKTEGQLLGIATFFSQDIQGVEQEFCKFMEGIGTQFAQFMCRKQVEVELHRQNVLLQSELQQASEYVRSLLPVAMVERVEIQSQFVPSMQLGGDAFDYYWLDDDHLVLYLLDVAGHGIKSALLSVSVMNILRSRALSNTQFDSPKSVLTSLNQFFQMSDTGDDYFTIWYGVYNYQTGQLTYSSAGHPPALLLRTNDQEIRVQYLEADGIPIGMFPDCDFEDKMAHIQPGSHLFLFSDGVYEIHQPDGVMWGLHSLIEWLKVYQRISKNHLSSLFQEIQSVSAHQPLEDDFSIVEMRIH
;
A
#
# COMPACT_ATOMS: atom_id res chain seq x y z
N MET A 1 -10.66 -20.11 -27.09
CA MET A 1 -12.04 -19.60 -26.93
C MET A 1 -12.85 -20.25 -28.03
N ASP A 2 -13.53 -21.35 -27.68
CA ASP A 2 -14.42 -22.03 -28.62
C ASP A 2 -15.55 -21.07 -29.02
N SER A 3 -15.80 -20.99 -30.33
CA SER A 3 -16.82 -20.12 -30.90
C SER A 3 -18.19 -20.46 -30.32
N ILE A 4 -18.85 -19.50 -29.70
CA ILE A 4 -20.26 -19.61 -29.31
C ILE A 4 -21.06 -19.77 -30.61
N ASP A 5 -21.53 -20.99 -30.90
CA ASP A 5 -22.35 -21.28 -32.07
C ASP A 5 -23.79 -20.82 -31.81
N CYS A 6 -24.30 -19.90 -32.65
CA CYS A 6 -25.63 -19.32 -32.54
C CYS A 6 -26.78 -20.26 -32.95
N GLY A 7 -26.48 -21.50 -33.37
CA GLY A 7 -27.45 -22.44 -33.95
C GLY A 7 -28.69 -22.73 -33.10
N TYR A 8 -28.61 -22.69 -31.78
CA TYR A 8 -29.71 -23.08 -30.89
C TYR A 8 -30.91 -22.13 -30.87
N PHE A 9 -30.73 -20.85 -31.24
CA PHE A 9 -31.81 -19.86 -31.30
C PHE A 9 -32.19 -19.49 -32.74
N ASN A 10 -31.64 -20.19 -33.73
CA ASN A 10 -31.82 -19.93 -35.16
C ASN A 10 -31.44 -18.51 -35.62
N TRP A 11 -30.55 -17.83 -34.89
CA TRP A 11 -29.90 -16.60 -35.33
C TRP A 11 -28.55 -16.92 -35.98
N ASP A 12 -28.16 -16.13 -36.98
CA ASP A 12 -27.00 -16.39 -37.82
C ASP A 12 -25.80 -15.55 -37.42
N ALA A 13 -26.02 -14.32 -36.94
CA ALA A 13 -24.97 -13.43 -36.48
C ALA A 13 -25.44 -12.48 -35.39
N GLY A 14 -24.49 -11.87 -34.67
CA GLY A 14 -24.77 -10.83 -33.69
C GLY A 14 -23.64 -9.80 -33.59
N VAL A 15 -24.02 -8.58 -33.22
CA VAL A 15 -23.11 -7.44 -33.04
C VAL A 15 -23.46 -6.75 -31.73
N LEU A 16 -22.42 -6.47 -30.94
CA LEU A 16 -22.49 -5.60 -29.79
C LEU A 16 -22.03 -4.20 -30.21
N TRP A 17 -22.94 -3.25 -30.16
CA TRP A 17 -22.74 -1.85 -30.49
C TRP A 17 -22.45 -1.03 -29.24
N GLN A 18 -21.38 -0.25 -29.26
CA GLN A 18 -21.01 0.66 -28.18
C GLN A 18 -21.14 2.11 -28.65
N PRO A 19 -21.84 2.99 -27.90
CA PRO A 19 -21.93 4.40 -28.23
C PRO A 19 -20.58 5.11 -28.02
N ASN A 20 -20.32 6.14 -28.82
CA ASN A 20 -19.26 7.12 -28.55
C ASN A 20 -19.61 7.98 -27.31
N LYS A 21 -18.65 8.79 -26.83
CA LYS A 21 -18.84 9.63 -25.62
C LYS A 21 -20.03 10.60 -25.70
N GLN A 22 -20.40 11.05 -26.90
CA GLN A 22 -21.54 11.95 -27.11
C GLN A 22 -22.86 11.21 -27.41
N HIS A 23 -22.86 9.87 -27.45
CA HIS A 23 -23.98 9.02 -27.88
C HIS A 23 -24.55 9.38 -29.26
N THR A 24 -23.71 9.88 -30.16
CA THR A 24 -24.09 10.29 -31.53
C THR A 24 -23.76 9.25 -32.58
N GLU A 25 -22.86 8.31 -32.27
CA GLU A 25 -22.41 7.25 -33.17
C GLU A 25 -22.20 5.97 -32.37
N PHE A 26 -22.39 4.81 -33.01
CA PHE A 26 -22.18 3.50 -32.43
C PHE A 26 -21.17 2.73 -33.28
N CYS A 27 -20.17 2.17 -32.63
CA CYS A 27 -19.17 1.33 -33.27
C CYS A 27 -19.34 -0.11 -32.76
N SER A 28 -18.97 -1.09 -33.59
CA SER A 28 -18.94 -2.48 -33.14
C SER A 28 -17.86 -2.69 -32.08
N ALA A 29 -18.27 -3.01 -30.85
CA ALA A 29 -17.39 -3.47 -29.78
C ALA A 29 -17.04 -4.96 -29.91
N GLY A 30 -17.88 -5.73 -30.61
CA GLY A 30 -17.66 -7.14 -30.89
C GLY A 30 -18.73 -7.69 -31.83
N ALA A 31 -18.37 -8.69 -32.62
CA ALA A 31 -19.29 -9.35 -33.55
C ALA A 31 -19.00 -10.85 -33.61
N TRP A 32 -20.03 -11.66 -33.69
CA TRP A 32 -19.97 -13.12 -33.75
C TRP A 32 -20.95 -13.64 -34.79
N HIS A 33 -20.69 -14.81 -35.37
CA HIS A 33 -21.54 -15.43 -36.37
C HIS A 33 -21.45 -16.95 -36.32
N ARG A 34 -22.45 -17.63 -36.91
CA ARG A 34 -22.43 -19.07 -37.15
C ARG A 34 -21.27 -19.40 -38.09
N ASN A 35 -20.60 -20.52 -37.85
CA ASN A 35 -19.46 -20.93 -38.67
C ASN A 35 -19.90 -21.46 -40.05
N THR A 36 -20.23 -20.54 -40.96
CA THR A 36 -20.61 -20.83 -42.35
C THR A 36 -19.78 -19.99 -43.31
N PRO A 37 -19.47 -20.50 -44.52
CA PRO A 37 -18.72 -19.74 -45.53
C PRO A 37 -19.37 -18.40 -45.90
N ALA A 38 -20.71 -18.32 -45.85
CA ALA A 38 -21.46 -17.11 -46.17
C ALA A 38 -21.24 -15.95 -45.18
N LEU A 39 -20.83 -16.24 -43.94
CA LEU A 39 -20.63 -15.25 -42.88
C LEU A 39 -19.16 -15.05 -42.52
N ALA A 40 -18.24 -15.66 -43.26
CA ALA A 40 -16.80 -15.64 -42.96
C ALA A 40 -16.20 -14.23 -42.89
N THR A 41 -16.77 -13.26 -43.62
CA THR A 41 -16.35 -11.85 -43.63
C THR A 41 -17.14 -10.97 -42.65
N PHE A 42 -18.17 -11.51 -41.99
CA PHE A 42 -19.11 -10.75 -41.17
C PHE A 42 -18.41 -9.96 -40.07
N THR A 43 -17.56 -10.62 -39.27
CA THR A 43 -16.89 -9.97 -38.14
C THR A 43 -15.95 -8.86 -38.59
N GLU A 44 -15.31 -8.96 -39.75
CA GLU A 44 -14.43 -7.91 -40.28
C GLU A 44 -15.23 -6.70 -40.78
N LEU A 45 -16.34 -6.94 -41.49
CA LEU A 45 -17.25 -5.89 -41.94
C LEU A 45 -17.91 -5.18 -40.76
N ALA A 46 -18.43 -5.93 -39.79
CA ALA A 46 -19.07 -5.37 -38.60
C ALA A 46 -18.08 -4.50 -37.79
N LYS A 47 -16.82 -4.92 -37.64
CA LYS A 47 -15.78 -4.13 -36.94
C LYS A 47 -15.55 -2.75 -37.56
N ASN A 48 -15.65 -2.63 -38.89
CA ASN A 48 -15.42 -1.38 -39.60
C ASN A 48 -16.68 -0.52 -39.76
N HIS A 49 -17.85 -1.05 -39.38
CA HIS A 49 -19.11 -0.34 -39.52
C HIS A 49 -19.34 0.64 -38.36
N ILE A 50 -19.75 1.86 -38.72
CA ILE A 50 -20.13 2.91 -37.77
C ILE A 50 -21.58 3.25 -38.04
N TYR A 51 -22.44 2.97 -37.08
CA TYR A 51 -23.84 3.32 -37.13
C TYR A 51 -24.05 4.74 -36.59
N LYS A 52 -24.74 5.60 -37.36
CA LYS A 52 -25.05 6.98 -36.98
C LYS A 52 -26.56 7.19 -36.82
N PRO A 53 -27.10 6.95 -35.62
CA PRO A 53 -28.53 7.08 -35.35
C PRO A 53 -29.02 8.52 -35.39
N ASN A 54 -30.32 8.71 -35.64
CA ASN A 54 -30.96 10.00 -35.39
C ASN A 54 -30.93 10.32 -33.88
N PRO A 55 -30.33 11.45 -33.43
CA PRO A 55 -30.16 11.77 -32.00
C PRO A 55 -31.49 11.91 -31.24
N THR A 56 -32.54 12.37 -31.90
CA THR A 56 -33.88 12.56 -31.32
C THR A 56 -34.54 11.22 -30.99
N TRP A 57 -34.31 10.25 -31.87
CA TRP A 57 -34.86 8.91 -31.78
C TRP A 57 -34.20 8.10 -30.65
N ILE A 58 -32.88 8.24 -30.44
CA ILE A 58 -32.21 7.59 -29.29
C ILE A 58 -32.69 8.12 -27.95
N LYS A 59 -32.86 9.43 -27.80
CA LYS A 59 -33.38 10.01 -26.55
C LYS A 59 -34.78 9.50 -26.25
N GLN A 60 -35.63 9.35 -27.27
CA GLN A 60 -36.96 8.77 -27.12
C GLN A 60 -36.88 7.30 -26.67
N LEU A 61 -36.07 6.49 -27.35
CA LEU A 61 -35.91 5.06 -27.04
C LEU A 61 -35.25 4.78 -25.68
N GLN A 62 -34.39 5.68 -25.19
CA GLN A 62 -33.83 5.59 -23.84
C GLN A 62 -34.92 5.69 -22.77
N SER A 63 -35.93 6.55 -23.01
CA SER A 63 -37.05 6.79 -22.10
C SER A 63 -38.25 5.85 -22.28
N GLU A 64 -38.34 5.13 -23.40
CA GLU A 64 -39.41 4.17 -23.63
C GLU A 64 -39.16 2.82 -22.92
N PRO A 65 -40.23 2.17 -22.42
CA PRO A 65 -40.13 0.79 -21.93
C PRO A 65 -39.73 -0.15 -23.07
N GLU A 66 -38.91 -1.17 -22.76
CA GLU A 66 -38.55 -2.17 -23.76
C GLU A 66 -39.79 -2.97 -24.15
N SER A 67 -40.15 -2.86 -25.43
CA SER A 67 -41.29 -3.56 -26.01
C SER A 67 -40.91 -4.17 -27.35
N ALA A 68 -41.66 -5.19 -27.79
CA ALA A 68 -41.45 -5.80 -29.11
C ALA A 68 -41.47 -4.77 -30.25
N LYS A 69 -42.27 -3.71 -30.12
CA LYS A 69 -42.32 -2.59 -31.07
C LYS A 69 -41.01 -1.80 -31.09
N THR A 70 -40.53 -1.44 -29.90
CA THR A 70 -39.29 -0.68 -29.69
C THR A 70 -38.07 -1.46 -30.20
N MET A 71 -37.98 -2.76 -29.91
CA MET A 71 -36.90 -3.63 -30.41
C MET A 71 -36.92 -3.77 -31.94
N LYS A 72 -38.11 -3.89 -32.54
CA LYS A 72 -38.25 -3.98 -34.01
C LYS A 72 -37.84 -2.68 -34.70
N GLN A 73 -38.26 -1.53 -34.17
CA GLN A 73 -37.85 -0.21 -34.66
C GLN A 73 -36.33 -0.03 -34.54
N LEU A 74 -35.74 -0.45 -33.41
CA LEU A 74 -34.31 -0.42 -33.17
C LEU A 74 -33.54 -1.24 -34.21
N SER A 75 -34.03 -2.44 -34.50
CA SER A 75 -33.38 -3.39 -35.41
C SER A 75 -33.47 -2.98 -36.88
N GLN A 76 -34.54 -2.30 -37.26
CA GLN A 76 -34.66 -1.69 -38.60
C GLN A 76 -33.71 -0.51 -38.79
N ALA A 77 -33.44 0.23 -37.73
CA ALA A 77 -32.61 1.42 -37.80
C ALA A 77 -31.11 1.10 -37.68
N ILE A 78 -30.72 0.16 -36.80
CA ILE A 78 -29.33 -0.33 -36.63
C ILE A 78 -28.97 -1.39 -37.68
N GLY A 79 -29.97 -1.96 -38.35
CA GLY A 79 -29.78 -2.99 -39.34
C GLY A 79 -28.87 -2.56 -40.48
N PHE A 80 -28.13 -3.53 -41.02
CA PHE A 80 -27.19 -3.30 -42.12
C PHE A 80 -27.87 -3.06 -43.48
N ASN A 81 -29.21 -2.97 -43.57
CA ASN A 81 -29.98 -2.74 -44.81
C ASN A 81 -29.37 -3.39 -46.09
N GLY A 82 -28.97 -4.66 -46.00
CA GLY A 82 -28.40 -5.42 -47.12
C GLY A 82 -26.90 -5.18 -47.41
N GLU A 83 -26.18 -4.41 -46.60
CA GLU A 83 -24.75 -4.10 -46.82
C GLU A 83 -23.79 -5.20 -46.36
N ILE A 84 -24.19 -6.08 -45.42
CA ILE A 84 -23.28 -7.11 -44.86
C ILE A 84 -23.64 -8.53 -45.30
N PHE A 85 -24.92 -8.92 -45.24
CA PHE A 85 -25.46 -10.13 -45.84
C PHE A 85 -26.99 -10.01 -45.98
N ASP A 86 -27.61 -10.82 -46.86
CA ASP A 86 -29.07 -10.85 -47.06
C ASP A 86 -29.77 -11.19 -45.73
N THR A 87 -30.20 -10.17 -45.01
CA THR A 87 -30.80 -10.27 -43.69
C THR A 87 -32.30 -10.15 -43.84
N GLU A 88 -33.03 -11.24 -43.58
CA GLU A 88 -34.49 -11.25 -43.59
C GLU A 88 -35.08 -10.85 -42.24
N SER A 89 -34.32 -10.99 -41.14
CA SER A 89 -34.78 -10.65 -39.79
C SER A 89 -33.68 -10.14 -38.87
N SER A 90 -34.02 -9.15 -38.04
CA SER A 90 -33.14 -8.62 -37.00
C SER A 90 -33.91 -8.31 -35.71
N ILE A 91 -33.27 -8.55 -34.57
CA ILE A 91 -33.77 -8.14 -33.24
C ILE A 91 -32.66 -7.43 -32.47
N SER A 92 -33.01 -6.46 -31.65
CA SER A 92 -32.06 -5.66 -30.89
C SER A 92 -32.59 -5.42 -29.49
N THR A 93 -31.74 -5.52 -28.49
CA THR A 93 -32.03 -5.15 -27.09
C THR A 93 -31.08 -4.05 -26.63
N PHE A 94 -31.56 -3.17 -25.76
CA PHE A 94 -30.68 -2.19 -25.14
C PHE A 94 -29.94 -2.84 -23.98
N ILE A 95 -28.69 -2.44 -23.86
CA ILE A 95 -27.89 -2.71 -22.69
C ILE A 95 -27.85 -1.39 -21.94
N LYS A 96 -28.80 -1.18 -21.04
CA LYS A 96 -28.99 0.09 -20.32
C LYS A 96 -29.21 -0.13 -18.82
N THR A 97 -28.78 0.83 -18.02
CA THR A 97 -29.13 0.97 -16.60
C THR A 97 -30.14 2.11 -16.43
N GLU A 98 -30.60 2.36 -15.19
CA GLU A 98 -31.50 3.49 -14.88
C GLU A 98 -30.90 4.82 -15.38
N GLY A 99 -31.36 5.27 -16.55
CA GLY A 99 -30.99 6.54 -17.16
C GLY A 99 -29.78 6.53 -18.10
N GLN A 100 -29.08 5.40 -18.32
CA GLN A 100 -27.89 5.36 -19.20
C GLN A 100 -27.89 4.18 -20.15
N LEU A 101 -27.77 4.45 -21.46
CA LEU A 101 -27.54 3.45 -22.49
C LEU A 101 -26.05 3.11 -22.58
N LEU A 102 -25.67 1.87 -22.29
CA LEU A 102 -24.29 1.40 -22.34
C LEU A 102 -23.93 0.76 -23.68
N GLY A 103 -24.91 0.17 -24.37
CA GLY A 103 -24.71 -0.49 -25.64
C GLY A 103 -26.00 -1.06 -26.20
N ILE A 104 -25.91 -1.67 -27.37
CA ILE A 104 -27.02 -2.34 -28.05
C ILE A 104 -26.53 -3.67 -28.56
N ALA A 105 -27.21 -4.76 -28.22
CA ALA A 105 -26.94 -6.06 -28.83
C ALA A 105 -27.95 -6.29 -29.94
N THR A 106 -27.48 -6.52 -31.16
CA THR A 106 -28.31 -6.83 -32.33
C THR A 106 -27.99 -8.22 -32.82
N PHE A 107 -29.02 -8.99 -33.15
CA PHE A 107 -28.95 -10.33 -33.70
C PHE A 107 -29.62 -10.33 -35.08
N PHE A 108 -29.05 -11.08 -36.01
CA PHE A 108 -29.39 -11.10 -37.43
C PHE A 108 -29.65 -12.53 -37.90
N SER A 109 -30.63 -12.71 -38.79
CA SER A 109 -30.92 -13.99 -39.45
C SER A 109 -31.23 -13.80 -40.94
N GLN A 110 -30.82 -14.79 -41.75
CA GLN A 110 -31.14 -14.90 -43.17
C GLN A 110 -32.54 -15.48 -43.41
N ASP A 111 -33.15 -16.07 -42.37
CA ASP A 111 -34.50 -16.60 -42.43
C ASP A 111 -35.51 -15.58 -41.87
N ILE A 112 -36.76 -15.67 -42.31
CA ILE A 112 -37.87 -14.91 -41.72
C ILE A 112 -38.16 -15.48 -40.33
N GLN A 113 -37.74 -14.75 -39.29
CA GLN A 113 -37.98 -15.11 -37.89
C GLN A 113 -39.22 -14.39 -37.36
N GLY A 114 -40.10 -15.12 -36.68
CA GLY A 114 -41.19 -14.53 -35.89
C GLY A 114 -40.63 -13.96 -34.59
N VAL A 115 -40.76 -12.66 -34.35
CA VAL A 115 -40.38 -12.05 -33.07
C VAL A 115 -41.53 -12.23 -32.07
N GLU A 116 -41.53 -13.35 -31.37
CA GLU A 116 -42.52 -13.66 -30.34
C GLU A 116 -42.33 -12.79 -29.08
N GLN A 117 -43.42 -12.59 -28.34
CA GLN A 117 -43.42 -11.78 -27.12
C GLN A 117 -42.52 -12.38 -26.01
N GLU A 118 -42.46 -13.71 -25.92
CA GLU A 118 -41.59 -14.41 -24.97
C GLU A 118 -40.11 -14.19 -25.27
N PHE A 119 -39.74 -14.25 -26.56
CA PHE A 119 -38.37 -13.99 -26.99
C PHE A 119 -37.94 -12.54 -26.76
N CYS A 120 -38.85 -11.57 -26.94
CA CYS A 120 -38.59 -10.17 -26.58
C CYS A 120 -38.25 -10.02 -25.08
N LYS A 121 -39.06 -10.61 -24.19
CA LYS A 121 -38.81 -10.57 -22.74
C LYS A 121 -37.48 -11.23 -22.37
N PHE A 122 -37.12 -12.32 -23.05
CA PHE A 122 -35.83 -12.96 -22.89
C PHE A 122 -34.67 -12.02 -23.28
N MET A 123 -34.78 -11.36 -24.43
CA MET A 123 -33.78 -10.39 -24.91
C MET A 123 -33.62 -9.20 -23.97
N GLU A 124 -34.72 -8.65 -23.44
CA GLU A 124 -34.71 -7.59 -22.41
C GLU A 124 -33.99 -8.05 -21.12
N GLY A 125 -34.27 -9.28 -20.66
CA GLY A 125 -33.59 -9.87 -19.52
C GLY A 125 -32.07 -10.02 -19.75
N ILE A 126 -31.68 -10.44 -20.96
CA ILE A 126 -30.28 -10.50 -21.38
C ILE A 126 -29.64 -9.10 -21.39
N GLY A 127 -30.30 -8.11 -21.99
CA GLY A 127 -29.81 -6.72 -22.03
C GLY A 127 -29.56 -6.16 -20.64
N THR A 128 -30.48 -6.42 -19.70
CA THR A 128 -30.36 -6.04 -18.29
C THR A 128 -29.18 -6.74 -17.60
N GLN A 129 -29.02 -8.05 -17.79
CA GLN A 129 -27.90 -8.80 -17.20
C GLN A 129 -26.54 -8.34 -17.76
N PHE A 130 -26.46 -8.08 -19.07
CA PHE A 130 -25.25 -7.51 -19.67
C PHE A 130 -24.94 -6.11 -19.12
N ALA A 131 -25.96 -5.27 -18.90
CA ALA A 131 -25.77 -3.93 -18.35
C ALA A 131 -25.17 -4.01 -16.94
N GLN A 132 -25.73 -4.87 -16.08
CA GLN A 132 -25.22 -5.10 -14.74
C GLN A 132 -23.79 -5.64 -14.75
N PHE A 133 -23.48 -6.61 -15.62
CA PHE A 133 -22.15 -7.16 -15.78
C PHE A 133 -21.13 -6.08 -16.19
N MET A 134 -21.45 -5.27 -17.19
CA MET A 134 -20.55 -4.21 -17.66
C MET A 134 -20.32 -3.13 -16.60
N CYS A 135 -21.37 -2.68 -15.91
CA CYS A 135 -21.21 -1.72 -14.81
C CYS A 135 -20.32 -2.29 -13.70
N ARG A 136 -20.56 -3.54 -13.28
CA ARG A 136 -19.71 -4.20 -12.29
C ARG A 136 -18.25 -4.25 -12.75
N LYS A 137 -18.01 -4.61 -14.01
CA LYS A 137 -16.65 -4.68 -14.58
C LYS A 137 -15.98 -3.30 -14.68
N GLN A 138 -16.72 -2.26 -15.01
CA GLN A 138 -16.20 -0.88 -15.02
C GLN A 138 -15.79 -0.42 -13.62
N VAL A 139 -16.62 -0.67 -12.61
CA VAL A 139 -16.30 -0.36 -11.21
C VAL A 139 -15.08 -1.16 -10.74
N GLU A 140 -14.99 -2.44 -11.08
CA GLU A 140 -13.84 -3.30 -10.75
C GLU A 140 -12.54 -2.78 -11.36
N VAL A 141 -12.56 -2.38 -12.65
CA VAL A 141 -11.40 -1.79 -13.34
C VAL A 141 -11.01 -0.45 -12.73
N GLU A 142 -11.97 0.42 -12.42
CA GLU A 142 -11.68 1.72 -11.82
C GLU A 142 -11.14 1.58 -10.40
N LEU A 143 -11.70 0.68 -9.59
CA LEU A 143 -11.20 0.36 -8.25
C LEU A 143 -9.76 -0.18 -8.32
N HIS A 144 -9.48 -1.09 -9.26
CA HIS A 144 -8.13 -1.60 -9.47
C HIS A 144 -7.16 -0.47 -9.88
N ARG A 145 -7.57 0.41 -10.79
CA ARG A 145 -6.79 1.57 -11.22
C ARG A 145 -6.48 2.51 -10.05
N GLN A 146 -7.46 2.79 -9.20
CA GLN A 146 -7.27 3.62 -8.00
C GLN A 146 -6.35 2.96 -6.99
N ASN A 147 -6.49 1.65 -6.76
CA ASN A 147 -5.59 0.92 -5.86
C ASN A 147 -4.14 0.94 -6.34
N VAL A 148 -3.90 0.75 -7.64
CA VAL A 148 -2.55 0.84 -8.22
C VAL A 148 -1.97 2.25 -8.07
N LEU A 149 -2.77 3.30 -8.29
CA LEU A 149 -2.34 4.68 -8.10
C LEU A 149 -1.96 4.95 -6.63
N LEU A 150 -2.82 4.56 -5.69
CA LEU A 150 -2.57 4.73 -4.25
C LEU A 150 -1.32 3.97 -3.80
N GLN A 151 -1.11 2.73 -4.27
CA GLN A 151 0.10 1.97 -3.99
C GLN A 151 1.36 2.66 -4.50
N SER A 152 1.29 3.24 -5.70
CA SER A 152 2.40 4.02 -6.26
C SER A 152 2.69 5.29 -5.45
N GLU A 153 1.67 6.00 -4.99
CA GLU A 153 1.83 7.21 -4.15
C GLU A 153 2.43 6.86 -2.78
N LEU A 154 1.96 5.76 -2.16
CA LEU A 154 2.49 5.27 -0.89
C LEU A 154 3.95 4.80 -1.03
N GLN A 155 4.30 4.16 -2.14
CA GLN A 155 5.68 3.75 -2.41
C GLN A 155 6.62 4.97 -2.50
N GLN A 156 6.20 6.03 -3.20
CA GLN A 156 6.98 7.28 -3.29
C GLN A 156 7.12 7.95 -1.91
N ALA A 157 6.06 7.97 -1.11
CA ALA A 157 6.12 8.49 0.25
C ALA A 157 7.07 7.66 1.13
N SER A 158 7.04 6.33 1.01
CA SER A 158 7.94 5.41 1.71
C SER A 158 9.41 5.67 1.37
N GLU A 159 9.71 5.80 0.08
CA GLU A 159 11.06 6.13 -0.40
C GLU A 159 11.54 7.47 0.13
N TYR A 160 10.66 8.48 0.17
CA TYR A 160 10.98 9.78 0.75
C TYR A 160 11.26 9.68 2.26
N VAL A 161 10.39 9.06 3.05
CA VAL A 161 10.59 8.92 4.51
C VAL A 161 11.87 8.14 4.80
N ARG A 162 12.12 7.05 4.07
CA ARG A 162 13.35 6.27 4.19
C ARG A 162 14.59 7.09 3.83
N SER A 163 14.50 7.99 2.83
CA SER A 163 15.61 8.87 2.46
C SER A 163 15.95 9.91 3.52
N LEU A 164 15.04 10.16 4.46
CA LEU A 164 15.32 11.03 5.60
C LEU A 164 16.14 10.31 6.68
N LEU A 165 16.14 8.98 6.77
CA LEU A 165 16.97 8.28 7.76
C LEU A 165 18.47 8.47 7.46
N PRO A 166 19.33 8.56 8.49
CA PRO A 166 20.75 8.79 8.27
C PRO A 166 21.43 7.62 7.55
N VAL A 167 22.39 7.93 6.70
CA VAL A 167 23.28 6.95 6.08
C VAL A 167 24.37 6.53 7.05
N ALA A 168 24.90 5.31 6.88
CA ALA A 168 25.96 4.76 7.71
C ALA A 168 27.13 5.75 7.89
N MET A 169 27.56 5.93 9.14
CA MET A 169 28.67 6.80 9.51
C MET A 169 29.93 5.97 9.75
N VAL A 170 31.03 6.33 9.12
CA VAL A 170 32.34 5.66 9.29
C VAL A 170 33.38 6.76 9.52
N GLU A 171 33.24 7.46 10.65
CA GLU A 171 34.11 8.58 11.02
C GLU A 171 34.91 8.22 12.29
N ARG A 172 34.70 8.96 13.38
CA ARG A 172 35.29 8.70 14.70
C ARG A 172 34.64 7.49 15.39
N VAL A 173 33.42 7.17 14.97
CA VAL A 173 32.67 5.97 15.32
C VAL A 173 32.13 5.32 14.04
N GLU A 174 31.87 4.01 14.11
CA GLU A 174 31.19 3.28 13.06
C GLU A 174 29.72 3.08 13.43
N ILE A 175 28.80 3.59 12.63
CA ILE A 175 27.35 3.41 12.84
C ILE A 175 26.74 2.79 11.59
N GLN A 176 26.01 1.71 11.78
CA GLN A 176 25.17 1.09 10.75
C GLN A 176 23.77 0.87 11.30
N SER A 177 22.79 0.83 10.41
CA SER A 177 21.39 0.62 10.77
C SER A 177 20.67 -0.23 9.74
N GLN A 178 19.59 -0.86 10.19
CA GLN A 178 18.66 -1.58 9.33
C GLN A 178 17.24 -1.18 9.73
N PHE A 179 16.46 -0.77 8.73
CA PHE A 179 15.05 -0.42 8.88
C PHE A 179 14.21 -1.19 7.87
N VAL A 180 13.15 -1.87 8.34
CA VAL A 180 12.14 -2.50 7.50
C VAL A 180 10.77 -2.21 8.12
N PRO A 181 9.91 -1.40 7.47
CA PRO A 181 8.59 -1.11 7.99
C PRO A 181 7.68 -2.35 7.89
N SER A 182 6.74 -2.48 8.84
CA SER A 182 5.69 -3.50 8.86
C SER A 182 4.65 -3.31 7.74
N MET A 183 4.36 -2.05 7.43
CA MET A 183 3.50 -1.62 6.32
C MET A 183 4.30 -0.84 5.27
N GLN A 184 3.63 -0.13 4.36
CA GLN A 184 4.34 0.74 3.40
C GLN A 184 5.14 1.85 4.10
N LEU A 185 4.68 2.30 5.27
CA LEU A 185 5.29 3.34 6.09
C LEU A 185 5.30 2.89 7.54
N GLY A 186 6.38 3.21 8.25
CA GLY A 186 6.59 2.85 9.64
C GLY A 186 6.60 4.05 10.59
N GLY A 187 6.19 3.82 11.83
CA GLY A 187 6.24 4.75 12.96
C GLY A 187 7.64 4.88 13.58
N ASP A 188 8.52 3.91 13.34
CA ASP A 188 9.90 3.98 13.79
C ASP A 188 10.72 5.07 13.06
N ALA A 189 11.56 5.77 13.82
CA ALA A 189 12.60 6.63 13.26
C ALA A 189 13.84 6.64 14.16
N PHE A 190 15.00 6.89 13.56
CA PHE A 190 16.25 7.06 14.29
C PHE A 190 17.11 8.10 13.60
N ASP A 191 18.02 8.66 14.37
CA ASP A 191 19.03 9.55 13.83
C ASP A 191 20.31 9.52 14.65
N TYR A 192 21.39 10.00 14.03
CA TYR A 192 22.64 10.23 14.71
C TYR A 192 23.43 11.36 14.05
N TYR A 193 23.95 12.28 14.86
CA TYR A 193 24.70 13.44 14.38
C TYR A 193 25.59 14.02 15.48
N TRP A 194 26.68 14.65 15.07
CA TRP A 194 27.54 15.41 15.97
C TRP A 194 26.86 16.72 16.38
N LEU A 195 26.70 16.94 17.69
CA LEU A 195 26.24 18.21 18.25
C LEU A 195 27.29 19.29 18.10
N ASP A 196 28.53 18.89 18.36
CA ASP A 196 29.79 19.63 18.29
C ASP A 196 30.94 18.65 18.04
N ASP A 197 32.18 19.07 18.25
CA ASP A 197 33.36 18.22 18.02
C ASP A 197 33.44 16.99 18.92
N ASP A 198 32.76 16.95 20.07
CA ASP A 198 32.95 15.90 21.08
C ASP A 198 31.69 15.11 21.40
N HIS A 199 30.51 15.68 21.16
CA HIS A 199 29.23 15.08 21.53
C HIS A 199 28.49 14.53 20.32
N LEU A 200 28.33 13.21 20.27
CA LEU A 200 27.52 12.50 19.29
C LEU A 200 26.14 12.21 19.88
N VAL A 201 25.09 12.68 19.22
CA VAL A 201 23.72 12.28 19.51
C VAL A 201 23.38 11.01 18.74
N LEU A 202 22.64 10.12 19.40
CA LEU A 202 21.95 9.01 18.77
C LEU A 202 20.61 8.76 19.46
N TYR A 203 19.57 8.44 18.70
CA TYR A 203 18.28 8.06 19.26
C TYR A 203 17.53 7.12 18.34
N LEU A 204 16.60 6.37 18.93
CA LEU A 204 15.58 5.59 18.23
C LEU A 204 14.25 5.89 18.91
N LEU A 205 13.24 6.16 18.11
CA LEU A 205 11.87 6.39 18.56
C LEU A 205 10.93 5.47 17.80
N ASP A 206 9.81 5.17 18.45
CA ASP A 206 8.73 4.35 17.92
C ASP A 206 7.40 5.03 18.26
N VAL A 207 6.63 5.38 17.23
CA VAL A 207 5.35 6.05 17.37
C VAL A 207 4.23 5.01 17.43
N ALA A 208 3.35 5.13 18.43
CA ALA A 208 2.26 4.20 18.62
C ALA A 208 1.39 4.03 17.36
N GLY A 209 1.21 2.77 16.95
CA GLY A 209 0.46 2.38 15.77
C GLY A 209 1.29 2.42 14.48
N HIS A 210 0.74 1.83 13.41
CA HIS A 210 1.47 1.66 12.15
C HIS A 210 0.85 2.48 11.00
N GLY A 211 1.65 2.78 9.97
CA GLY A 211 1.20 3.39 8.72
C GLY A 211 1.46 4.89 8.61
N ILE A 212 0.61 5.59 7.85
CA ILE A 212 0.89 6.97 7.42
C ILE A 212 0.93 7.95 8.60
N LYS A 213 0.00 7.82 9.55
CA LYS A 213 -0.12 8.77 10.67
C LYS A 213 1.13 8.72 11.56
N SER A 214 1.55 7.54 11.98
CA SER A 214 2.72 7.35 12.83
C SER A 214 4.00 7.77 12.11
N ALA A 215 4.14 7.43 10.82
CA ALA A 215 5.28 7.87 10.00
C ALA A 215 5.40 9.40 9.87
N LEU A 216 4.28 10.13 9.75
CA LEU A 216 4.34 11.59 9.67
C LEU A 216 4.73 12.22 11.01
N LEU A 217 4.28 11.62 12.13
CA LEU A 217 4.70 12.06 13.46
C LEU A 217 6.18 11.77 13.70
N SER A 218 6.68 10.59 13.33
CA SER A 218 8.09 10.22 13.47
C SER A 218 9.01 11.16 12.67
N VAL A 219 8.62 11.50 11.44
CA VAL A 219 9.30 12.53 10.63
C VAL A 219 9.27 13.91 11.28
N SER A 220 8.14 14.27 11.91
CA SER A 220 8.01 15.56 12.60
C SER A 220 8.94 15.66 13.81
N VAL A 221 9.00 14.60 14.63
CA VAL A 221 9.91 14.52 15.78
C VAL A 221 11.36 14.56 15.31
N MET A 222 11.73 13.74 14.31
CA MET A 222 13.08 13.70 13.75
C MET A 222 13.52 15.07 13.22
N ASN A 223 12.65 15.78 12.50
CA ASN A 223 12.94 17.11 11.99
C ASN A 223 13.16 18.13 13.11
N ILE A 224 12.33 18.11 14.16
CA ILE A 224 12.47 19.02 15.31
C ILE A 224 13.78 18.79 16.07
N LEU A 225 14.17 17.52 16.26
CA LEU A 225 15.43 17.15 16.89
C LEU A 225 16.63 17.60 16.04
N ARG A 226 16.61 17.29 14.74
CA ARG A 226 17.67 17.70 13.79
C ARG A 226 17.84 19.21 13.69
N SER A 227 16.74 19.94 13.55
CA SER A 227 16.77 21.40 13.44
C SER A 227 17.02 22.09 14.78
N ARG A 228 17.07 21.33 15.88
CA ARG A 228 17.20 21.83 17.25
C ARG A 228 16.16 22.92 17.56
N ALA A 229 14.93 22.70 17.11
CA ALA A 229 13.86 23.71 17.14
C ALA A 229 13.11 23.78 18.48
N LEU A 230 13.40 22.89 19.42
CA LEU A 230 12.83 22.95 20.77
C LEU A 230 13.42 24.14 21.53
N SER A 231 12.53 24.97 22.07
CA SER A 231 12.91 26.20 22.76
C SER A 231 13.44 25.91 24.16
N ASN A 232 14.52 26.59 24.57
CA ASN A 232 15.17 26.43 25.87
C ASN A 232 15.63 24.99 26.18
N THR A 233 15.99 24.21 25.15
CA THR A 233 16.42 22.82 25.28
C THR A 233 17.94 22.69 25.20
N GLN A 234 18.52 21.96 26.14
CA GLN A 234 19.92 21.54 26.12
C GLN A 234 20.01 20.18 25.42
N PHE A 235 20.44 20.17 24.15
CA PHE A 235 20.46 18.95 23.34
C PHE A 235 21.53 17.93 23.74
N ASP A 236 22.50 18.35 24.57
CA ASP A 236 23.52 17.54 25.23
C ASP A 236 23.02 16.91 26.55
N SER A 237 21.83 17.28 27.05
CA SER A 237 21.15 16.62 28.17
C SER A 237 19.93 15.84 27.65
N PRO A 238 19.99 14.49 27.62
CA PRO A 238 18.86 13.65 27.22
C PRO A 238 17.56 13.96 27.98
N LYS A 239 17.62 14.15 29.30
CA LYS A 239 16.49 14.56 30.13
C LYS A 239 15.88 15.87 29.63
N SER A 240 16.70 16.89 29.34
CA SER A 240 16.21 18.16 28.82
C SER A 240 15.46 17.97 27.50
N VAL A 241 15.98 17.13 26.61
CA VAL A 241 15.35 16.83 25.32
C VAL A 241 14.01 16.14 25.50
N LEU A 242 13.94 15.09 26.32
CA LEU A 242 12.70 14.35 26.56
C LEU A 242 11.64 15.21 27.24
N THR A 243 12.02 16.05 28.20
CA THR A 243 11.09 17.01 28.82
C THR A 243 10.53 18.00 27.79
N SER A 244 11.37 18.55 26.93
CA SER A 244 10.93 19.48 25.87
C SER A 244 10.07 18.79 24.81
N LEU A 245 10.39 17.54 24.44
CA LEU A 245 9.56 16.75 23.53
C LEU A 245 8.19 16.49 24.14
N ASN A 246 8.12 16.11 25.42
CA ASN A 246 6.84 15.92 26.10
C ASN A 246 6.01 17.20 26.09
N GLN A 247 6.60 18.34 26.45
CA GLN A 247 5.90 19.63 26.42
C GLN A 247 5.40 20.03 25.03
N PHE A 248 6.14 19.67 23.98
CA PHE A 248 5.80 20.02 22.60
C PHE A 248 4.75 19.08 22.00
N PHE A 249 4.88 17.78 22.23
CA PHE A 249 4.03 16.72 21.69
C PHE A 249 3.08 16.18 22.75
N GLN A 250 2.14 17.01 23.18
CA GLN A 250 1.08 16.58 24.09
C GLN A 250 -0.01 15.82 23.32
N MET A 251 -0.52 14.72 23.88
CA MET A 251 -1.64 14.00 23.28
C MET A 251 -2.84 14.94 23.06
N SER A 252 -3.41 14.86 21.85
CA SER A 252 -4.72 15.44 21.57
C SER A 252 -5.83 14.66 22.31
N ASP A 253 -7.04 15.22 22.38
CA ASP A 253 -8.20 14.58 23.03
C ASP A 253 -8.53 13.16 22.48
N THR A 254 -7.95 12.76 21.35
CA THR A 254 -8.16 11.45 20.72
C THR A 254 -7.22 10.34 21.19
N GLY A 255 -6.18 10.62 21.98
CA GLY A 255 -5.42 9.58 22.71
C GLY A 255 -4.42 8.73 21.92
N ASP A 256 -4.11 9.09 20.67
CA ASP A 256 -3.41 8.22 19.71
C ASP A 256 -2.07 8.83 19.19
N ASP A 257 -1.50 9.83 19.88
CA ASP A 257 -0.33 10.61 19.41
C ASP A 257 0.84 10.54 20.41
N TYR A 258 1.13 9.36 20.96
CA TYR A 258 2.28 9.14 21.84
C TYR A 258 3.35 8.31 21.16
N PHE A 259 4.59 8.42 21.64
CA PHE A 259 5.72 7.67 21.11
C PHE A 259 6.74 7.35 22.18
N THR A 260 7.43 6.24 22.02
CA THR A 260 8.57 5.88 22.84
C THR A 260 9.86 6.42 22.21
N ILE A 261 10.86 6.76 23.03
CA ILE A 261 12.18 7.17 22.52
C ILE A 261 13.27 6.82 23.52
N TRP A 262 14.40 6.31 23.01
CA TRP A 262 15.67 6.27 23.74
C TRP A 262 16.60 7.31 23.13
N TYR A 263 17.14 8.22 23.94
CA TYR A 263 18.01 9.30 23.48
C TYR A 263 19.34 9.28 24.24
N GLY A 264 20.45 9.29 23.51
CA GLY A 264 21.80 9.22 24.05
C GLY A 264 22.72 10.29 23.48
N VAL A 265 23.62 10.79 24.33
CA VAL A 265 24.70 11.72 24.00
C VAL A 265 26.02 11.09 24.42
N TYR A 266 26.81 10.70 23.44
CA TYR A 266 28.13 10.10 23.63
C TYR A 266 29.22 11.17 23.52
N ASN A 267 29.99 11.37 24.59
CA ASN A 267 31.18 12.19 24.57
C ASN A 267 32.39 11.36 24.12
N TYR A 268 32.90 11.67 22.93
CA TYR A 268 34.00 10.95 22.29
C TYR A 268 35.32 11.04 23.05
N GLN A 269 35.61 12.18 23.71
CA GLN A 269 36.87 12.36 24.44
C GLN A 269 36.91 11.56 25.73
N THR A 270 35.79 11.53 26.46
CA THR A 270 35.71 10.89 27.79
C THR A 270 35.21 9.45 27.72
N GLY A 271 34.62 9.03 26.60
CA GLY A 271 33.93 7.74 26.47
C GLY A 271 32.65 7.66 27.30
N GLN A 272 32.14 8.78 27.83
CA GLN A 272 30.91 8.80 28.61
C GLN A 272 29.69 8.90 27.71
N LEU A 273 28.74 7.99 27.87
CA LEU A 273 27.40 8.07 27.31
C LEU A 273 26.44 8.52 28.40
N THR A 274 25.76 9.64 28.19
CA THR A 274 24.59 10.06 28.97
C THR A 274 23.34 9.71 28.17
N TYR A 275 22.34 9.10 28.80
CA TYR A 275 21.12 8.69 28.11
C TYR A 275 19.87 8.82 28.99
N SER A 276 18.72 8.90 28.34
CA SER A 276 17.39 8.87 28.95
C SER A 276 16.42 8.12 28.04
N SER A 277 15.33 7.61 28.61
CA SER A 277 14.31 6.85 27.88
C SER A 277 12.91 7.31 28.27
N ALA A 278 12.00 7.30 27.32
CA ALA A 278 10.57 7.53 27.50
C ALA A 278 9.80 6.28 27.05
N GLY A 279 9.82 5.23 27.86
CA GLY A 279 9.10 3.98 27.60
C GLY A 279 9.68 3.09 26.49
N HIS A 280 10.84 3.43 25.92
CA HIS A 280 11.46 2.67 24.82
C HIS A 280 12.25 1.47 25.35
N PRO A 281 12.41 0.39 24.55
CA PRO A 281 13.28 -0.73 24.90
C PRO A 281 14.68 -0.27 25.30
N PRO A 282 15.32 -0.96 26.27
CA PRO A 282 16.64 -0.60 26.74
C PRO A 282 17.69 -0.86 25.65
N ALA A 283 18.53 0.14 25.37
CA ALA A 283 19.69 -0.07 24.51
C ALA A 283 20.64 -1.11 25.15
N LEU A 284 21.30 -1.91 24.32
CA LEU A 284 22.20 -2.97 24.76
C LEU A 284 23.65 -2.60 24.49
N LEU A 285 24.45 -2.53 25.56
CA LEU A 285 25.88 -2.34 25.46
C LEU A 285 26.61 -3.69 25.61
N LEU A 286 27.18 -4.15 24.51
CA LEU A 286 27.93 -5.41 24.43
C LEU A 286 29.43 -5.13 24.50
N ARG A 287 30.08 -5.72 25.50
CA ARG A 287 31.53 -5.61 25.71
C ARG A 287 32.16 -6.99 25.75
N THR A 288 33.24 -7.16 24.99
CA THR A 288 34.07 -8.36 25.09
C THR A 288 35.10 -8.18 26.21
N ASN A 289 35.08 -9.06 27.22
CA ASN A 289 36.08 -9.14 28.27
C ASN A 289 36.54 -10.60 28.43
N ASP A 290 37.84 -10.87 28.32
CA ASP A 290 38.43 -12.20 28.54
C ASP A 290 37.73 -13.35 27.77
N GLN A 291 37.36 -13.11 26.51
CA GLN A 291 36.62 -14.03 25.60
C GLN A 291 35.11 -14.20 25.89
N GLU A 292 34.59 -13.62 26.97
CA GLU A 292 33.16 -13.56 27.26
C GLU A 292 32.56 -12.21 26.85
N ILE A 293 31.35 -12.24 26.29
CA ILE A 293 30.60 -11.03 25.96
C ILE A 293 29.66 -10.72 27.12
N ARG A 294 29.93 -9.60 27.79
CA ARG A 294 29.05 -9.03 28.81
C ARG A 294 28.04 -8.09 28.15
N VAL A 295 26.81 -8.16 28.62
CA VAL A 295 25.69 -7.36 28.13
C VAL A 295 25.25 -6.46 29.28
N GLN A 296 25.23 -5.16 29.04
CA GLN A 296 24.67 -4.17 29.96
C GLN A 296 23.42 -3.56 29.32
N TYR A 297 22.32 -3.60 30.05
CA TYR A 297 21.07 -2.94 29.67
C TYR A 297 21.16 -1.47 30.07
N LEU A 298 20.93 -0.57 29.11
CA LEU A 298 20.88 0.86 29.33
C LEU A 298 19.43 1.33 29.43
N GLU A 299 18.74 0.81 30.46
CA GLU A 299 17.37 1.18 30.79
C GLU A 299 17.34 2.49 31.59
N ALA A 300 16.33 3.33 31.34
CA ALA A 300 16.03 4.53 32.10
C ALA A 300 14.52 4.60 32.32
N ASP A 301 14.12 5.07 33.50
CA ASP A 301 12.69 5.18 33.82
C ASP A 301 12.10 6.38 33.05
N GLY A 302 10.91 6.18 32.50
CA GLY A 302 10.18 7.22 31.79
C GLY A 302 8.92 6.68 31.13
N ILE A 303 7.89 7.52 31.08
CA ILE A 303 6.63 7.21 30.40
C ILE A 303 6.74 7.67 28.93
N PRO A 304 6.08 7.00 27.96
CA PRO A 304 6.06 7.46 26.57
C PRO A 304 5.71 8.94 26.44
N ILE A 305 6.38 9.60 25.49
CA ILE A 305 6.21 11.03 25.21
C ILE A 305 4.78 11.30 24.78
N GLY A 306 4.19 12.37 25.33
CA GLY A 306 2.85 12.82 25.05
C GLY A 306 1.78 12.13 25.89
N MET A 307 2.14 11.07 26.63
CA MET A 307 1.15 10.28 27.37
C MET A 307 0.51 11.03 28.53
N PHE A 308 1.31 11.79 29.27
CA PHE A 308 0.85 12.68 30.32
C PHE A 308 1.55 14.04 30.25
N PRO A 309 0.89 15.14 30.67
CA PRO A 309 1.50 16.46 30.68
C PRO A 309 2.72 16.56 31.59
N ASP A 310 2.61 15.97 32.78
CA ASP A 310 3.65 15.97 33.79
C ASP A 310 4.39 14.63 33.76
N CYS A 311 5.59 14.63 33.16
CA CYS A 311 6.48 13.47 33.16
C CYS A 311 7.88 13.90 33.59
N ASP A 312 8.44 13.15 34.53
CA ASP A 312 9.83 13.29 34.93
C ASP A 312 10.68 12.28 34.17
N PHE A 313 11.78 12.76 33.61
CA PHE A 313 12.82 11.93 33.00
C PHE A 313 14.11 12.06 33.80
N GLU A 314 14.98 11.06 33.71
CA GLU A 314 16.29 11.03 34.37
C GLU A 314 17.42 10.81 33.38
N ASP A 315 18.56 11.44 33.64
CA ASP A 315 19.80 11.16 32.93
C ASP A 315 20.55 10.04 33.65
N LYS A 316 20.81 8.94 32.95
CA LYS A 316 21.73 7.90 33.38
C LYS A 316 23.03 7.97 32.59
N MET A 317 24.08 7.39 33.14
CA MET A 317 25.41 7.41 32.55
C MET A 317 25.99 6.01 32.45
N ALA A 318 26.64 5.72 31.32
CA ALA A 318 27.45 4.55 31.11
C ALA A 318 28.79 4.97 30.50
N HIS A 319 29.85 4.19 30.75
CA HIS A 319 31.14 4.42 30.13
C HIS A 319 31.35 3.39 29.03
N ILE A 320 31.48 3.84 27.79
CA ILE A 320 31.70 2.98 26.64
C ILE A 320 33.18 2.88 26.36
N GLN A 321 33.70 1.66 26.45
CA GLN A 321 35.09 1.38 26.14
C GLN A 321 35.30 1.07 24.66
N PRO A 322 36.50 1.33 24.10
CA PRO A 322 36.91 0.83 22.80
C PRO A 322 36.61 -0.67 22.63
N GLY A 323 36.14 -1.05 21.45
CA GLY A 323 35.70 -2.41 21.12
C GLY A 323 34.29 -2.78 21.61
N SER A 324 33.56 -1.86 22.25
CA SER A 324 32.17 -2.06 22.63
C SER A 324 31.22 -1.83 21.45
N HIS A 325 30.08 -2.52 21.49
CA HIS A 325 28.99 -2.37 20.53
C HIS A 325 27.74 -1.90 21.28
N LEU A 326 27.17 -0.79 20.86
CA LEU A 326 25.91 -0.27 21.39
C LEU A 326 24.80 -0.53 20.36
N PHE A 327 23.73 -1.19 20.79
CA PHE A 327 22.56 -1.48 19.95
C PHE A 327 21.33 -0.75 20.48
N LEU A 328 20.67 0.01 19.61
CA LEU A 328 19.32 0.54 19.81
C LEU A 328 18.38 -0.22 18.88
N PHE A 329 17.19 -0.56 19.35
CA PHE A 329 16.21 -1.31 18.55
C PHE A 329 14.79 -1.07 19.04
N SER A 330 13.83 -1.18 18.13
CA SER A 330 12.40 -1.25 18.45
C SER A 330 12.00 -2.68 18.89
N ASP A 331 10.79 -2.80 19.43
CA ASP A 331 10.21 -4.08 19.84
C ASP A 331 9.96 -5.04 18.66
N GLY A 332 9.71 -4.53 17.46
CA GLY A 332 9.62 -5.31 16.22
C GLY A 332 10.89 -6.09 15.86
N VAL A 333 12.01 -5.89 16.57
CA VAL A 333 13.23 -6.71 16.46
C VAL A 333 13.16 -8.00 17.29
N TYR A 334 12.42 -8.03 18.40
CA TYR A 334 12.43 -9.17 19.33
C TYR A 334 11.05 -9.72 19.70
N GLU A 335 9.97 -8.98 19.49
CA GLU A 335 8.58 -9.43 19.72
C GLU A 335 8.03 -10.24 18.52
N ILE A 336 8.80 -11.23 18.09
CA ILE A 336 8.48 -12.06 16.92
C ILE A 336 7.68 -13.29 17.36
N HIS A 337 6.43 -13.40 16.89
CA HIS A 337 5.61 -14.59 17.09
C HIS A 337 6.06 -15.74 16.17
N GLN A 338 6.37 -16.89 16.77
CA GLN A 338 6.68 -18.11 16.03
C GLN A 338 5.41 -18.91 15.70
N PRO A 339 5.44 -19.81 14.70
CA PRO A 339 4.30 -20.65 14.33
C PRO A 339 3.74 -21.53 15.44
N ASP A 340 4.55 -21.84 16.46
CA ASP A 340 4.15 -22.62 17.64
C ASP A 340 3.51 -21.74 18.75
N GLY A 341 3.40 -20.43 18.52
CA GLY A 341 2.84 -19.44 19.44
C GLY A 341 3.85 -18.92 20.48
N VAL A 342 5.12 -19.35 20.45
CA VAL A 342 6.16 -18.85 21.36
C VAL A 342 6.82 -17.60 20.78
N MET A 343 6.96 -16.55 21.57
CA MET A 343 7.70 -15.36 21.15
C MET A 343 9.23 -15.64 21.15
N TRP A 344 9.93 -15.21 20.11
CA TRP A 344 11.40 -15.32 20.02
C TRP A 344 12.09 -14.56 21.16
N GLY A 345 11.68 -13.31 21.40
CA GLY A 345 11.96 -12.54 22.59
C GLY A 345 13.37 -11.96 22.69
N LEU A 346 13.52 -11.02 23.64
CA LEU A 346 14.76 -10.26 23.85
C LEU A 346 15.97 -11.15 24.22
N HIS A 347 15.74 -12.26 24.92
CA HIS A 347 16.83 -13.19 25.26
C HIS A 347 17.46 -13.81 24.00
N SER A 348 16.65 -14.21 23.03
CA SER A 348 17.14 -14.79 21.78
C SER A 348 17.87 -13.76 20.92
N LEU A 349 17.39 -12.51 20.89
CA LEU A 349 18.10 -11.39 20.29
C LEU A 349 19.50 -11.21 20.91
N ILE A 350 19.60 -11.23 22.23
CA ILE A 350 20.89 -11.06 22.93
C ILE A 350 21.86 -12.18 22.58
N GLU A 351 21.42 -13.44 22.59
CA GLU A 351 22.27 -14.56 22.21
C GLU A 351 22.71 -14.46 20.75
N TRP A 352 21.83 -14.01 19.85
CA TRP A 352 22.19 -13.74 18.47
C TRP A 352 23.24 -12.62 18.35
N LEU A 353 23.07 -11.50 19.06
CA LEU A 353 24.00 -10.37 19.05
C LEU A 353 25.39 -10.75 19.59
N LYS A 354 25.46 -11.65 20.58
CA LYS A 354 26.74 -12.21 21.05
C LYS A 354 27.47 -13.00 19.97
N VAL A 355 26.75 -13.80 19.18
CA VAL A 355 27.34 -14.53 18.05
C VAL A 355 27.75 -13.54 16.95
N TYR A 356 26.91 -12.54 16.68
CA TYR A 356 27.17 -11.50 15.70
C TYR A 356 28.48 -10.74 15.98
N GLN A 357 28.72 -10.32 17.23
CA GLN A 357 29.94 -9.61 17.62
C GLN A 357 31.23 -10.42 17.38
N ARG A 358 31.16 -11.76 17.41
CA ARG A 358 32.33 -12.63 17.17
C ARG A 358 32.73 -12.73 15.70
N ILE A 359 31.85 -12.36 14.77
CA ILE A 359 32.06 -12.55 13.33
C ILE A 359 32.38 -11.20 12.68
N SER A 360 33.62 -11.03 12.20
CA SER A 360 34.16 -9.73 11.78
C SER A 360 33.53 -9.10 10.52
N LYS A 361 32.52 -9.74 9.90
CA LYS A 361 31.91 -9.33 8.61
C LYS A 361 30.39 -9.46 8.57
N ASN A 362 29.73 -9.50 9.72
CA ASN A 362 28.28 -9.56 9.72
C ASN A 362 27.66 -8.18 9.45
N HIS A 363 26.53 -8.21 8.74
CA HIS A 363 25.67 -7.06 8.51
C HIS A 363 24.37 -7.24 9.29
N LEU A 364 23.80 -6.15 9.80
CA LEU A 364 22.49 -6.16 10.49
C LEU A 364 21.37 -6.75 9.63
N SER A 365 21.50 -6.74 8.30
CA SER A 365 20.60 -7.44 7.38
C SER A 365 20.49 -8.95 7.64
N SER A 366 21.52 -9.56 8.24
CA SER A 366 21.52 -10.99 8.57
C SER A 366 20.57 -11.29 9.74
N LEU A 367 20.38 -10.34 10.66
CA LEU A 367 19.39 -10.45 11.74
C LEU A 367 17.97 -10.47 11.15
N PHE A 368 17.72 -9.59 10.18
CA PHE A 368 16.42 -9.54 9.51
C PHE A 368 16.10 -10.86 8.77
N GLN A 369 17.11 -11.47 8.12
CA GLN A 369 16.94 -12.79 7.49
C GLN A 369 16.64 -13.90 8.51
N GLU A 370 17.29 -13.88 9.67
CA GLU A 370 16.99 -14.81 10.78
C GLU A 370 15.53 -14.65 11.23
N ILE A 371 15.09 -13.40 11.45
CA ILE A 371 13.71 -13.11 11.88
C ILE A 371 12.69 -13.57 10.84
N GLN A 372 12.93 -13.36 9.54
CA GLN A 372 12.06 -13.89 8.50
C GLN A 372 11.98 -15.43 8.52
N SER A 373 13.08 -16.10 8.85
CA SER A 373 13.09 -17.56 9.00
C SER A 373 12.27 -17.99 10.22
N VAL A 374 12.45 -17.32 11.36
CA VAL A 374 11.76 -17.58 12.63
C VAL A 374 10.25 -17.33 12.52
N SER A 375 9.82 -16.28 11.81
CA SER A 375 8.41 -15.95 11.58
C SER A 375 7.74 -16.74 10.44
N ALA A 376 8.41 -17.76 9.89
CA ALA A 376 7.95 -18.50 8.71
C ALA A 376 7.58 -17.59 7.51
N HIS A 377 8.31 -16.49 7.34
CA HIS A 377 8.13 -15.49 6.29
C HIS A 377 6.76 -14.81 6.32
N GLN A 378 6.11 -14.77 7.49
CA GLN A 378 4.94 -13.93 7.69
C GLN A 378 5.34 -12.44 7.65
N PRO A 379 4.42 -11.55 7.24
CA PRO A 379 4.63 -10.11 7.36
C PRO A 379 4.98 -9.73 8.79
N LEU A 380 5.81 -8.70 8.97
CA LEU A 380 6.11 -8.18 10.29
C LEU A 380 4.83 -7.62 10.93
N GLU A 381 4.66 -7.86 12.23
CA GLU A 381 3.57 -7.27 13.00
C GLU A 381 3.86 -5.82 13.38
N ASP A 382 5.13 -5.49 13.59
CA ASP A 382 5.63 -4.14 13.88
C ASP A 382 6.92 -3.81 13.11
N ASP A 383 7.31 -2.54 13.12
CA ASP A 383 8.48 -2.06 12.40
C ASP A 383 9.78 -2.67 12.92
N PHE A 384 10.63 -3.13 12.01
CA PHE A 384 11.96 -3.63 12.35
C PHE A 384 12.98 -2.50 12.24
N SER A 385 13.43 -1.98 13.38
CA SER A 385 14.49 -0.97 13.45
C SER A 385 15.62 -1.40 14.36
N ILE A 386 16.85 -1.39 13.86
CA ILE A 386 18.04 -1.59 14.67
C ILE A 386 19.17 -0.67 14.22
N VAL A 387 19.85 -0.06 15.18
CA VAL A 387 21.03 0.79 15.00
C VAL A 387 22.16 0.22 15.84
N GLU A 388 23.33 0.03 15.22
CA GLU A 388 24.56 -0.38 15.88
C GLU A 388 25.58 0.74 15.81
N MET A 389 26.11 1.16 16.96
CA MET A 389 27.29 2.01 17.07
C MET A 389 28.46 1.20 17.62
N ARG A 390 29.60 1.27 16.92
CA ARG A 390 30.87 0.65 17.27
C ARG A 390 31.92 1.73 17.52
N ILE A 391 32.65 1.56 18.60
CA ILE A 391 33.77 2.43 18.97
C ILE A 391 35.06 1.61 18.84
N HIS A 392 36.03 2.14 18.11
CA HIS A 392 37.33 1.49 17.87
C HIS A 392 38.34 1.71 18.99
#